data_AF-A0A438ELG2-F1
#
_entry.id   AF-A0A438ELG2-F1
#
_cell.length_a   1.000
_cell.length_b   1.000
_cell.length_c   1.000
_cell.angle_alpha   90.00
_cell.angle_beta   90.00
_cell.angle_gamma   90.00
#
_symmetry.space_group_name_H-M   'P 1'
#
loop_
_entity.id
_entity.type
_entity.pdbx_description
1 polymer ?
#
loop_
_entity_poly.entity_id
_entity_poly.type
_entity_poly.pdbx_seq_one_letter_code
_entity_poly.pdbx_strand_id
1 'polypeptide(L)'
;MGTVNYLDALKLQDKLISRRKTHKISDTVLSLQHPPTYTLGKRRTDHNLLVPESDLKTIGAELHYTQRGGEITFHGPHQAILYPIISLRDIGLGSCWGSSILWPCGIADKEVTSLRRETDLVLPTEEVIHEQLISCFARLFGFSDLIWKEDAPILPDNGEAE
;
A
#
# COMPACT_ATOMS: atom_id res chain seq x y z
N MET A 1 -6.50 -1.27 10.00
CA MET A 1 -5.34 -2.06 10.51
C MET A 1 -4.32 -1.21 11.26
N GLY A 2 -4.38 0.12 11.24
CA GLY A 2 -3.40 0.96 11.94
C GLY A 2 -2.02 0.90 11.30
N THR A 3 -0.98 1.03 12.12
CA THR A 3 0.42 1.00 11.67
C THR A 3 0.94 -0.43 11.60
N VAL A 4 1.43 -0.85 10.43
CA VAL A 4 1.92 -2.22 10.18
C VAL A 4 3.33 -2.15 9.58
N ASN A 5 4.26 -3.04 9.97
CA ASN A 5 5.57 -3.12 9.31
C ASN A 5 5.40 -3.48 7.82
N TYR A 6 6.25 -2.92 6.97
CA TYR A 6 6.15 -3.11 5.52
C TYR A 6 6.24 -4.58 5.09
N LEU A 7 7.17 -5.35 5.66
CA LEU A 7 7.36 -6.76 5.30
C LEU A 7 6.18 -7.62 5.76
N ASP A 8 5.59 -7.32 6.91
CA ASP A 8 4.43 -8.08 7.40
C ASP A 8 3.18 -7.78 6.57
N ALA A 9 2.99 -6.53 6.16
CA ALA A 9 1.96 -6.18 5.19
C ALA A 9 2.19 -6.86 3.83
N LEU A 10 3.44 -6.96 3.37
CA LEU A 10 3.78 -7.67 2.13
C LEU A 10 3.47 -9.17 2.21
N LYS A 11 3.86 -9.84 3.31
CA LYS A 11 3.51 -11.26 3.56
C LYS A 11 1.99 -11.46 3.57
N LEU A 12 1.25 -10.56 4.21
CA LEU A 12 -0.21 -10.61 4.23
C LEU A 12 -0.79 -10.43 2.82
N GLN A 13 -0.28 -9.48 2.03
CA GLN A 13 -0.67 -9.29 0.64
C GLN A 13 -0.48 -10.57 -0.17
N ASP A 14 0.69 -11.22 -0.09
CA ASP A 14 0.97 -12.46 -0.82
C ASP A 14 0.00 -13.59 -0.44
N LYS A 15 -0.28 -13.74 0.86
CA LYS A 15 -1.26 -14.71 1.36
C LYS A 15 -2.65 -14.45 0.81
N LEU A 16 -3.11 -13.19 0.82
CA LEU A 16 -4.43 -12.81 0.32
C LEU A 16 -4.52 -12.95 -1.20
N ILE A 17 -3.47 -12.58 -1.94
CA ILE A 17 -3.38 -12.77 -3.40
C ILE A 17 -3.53 -14.25 -3.74
N SER A 18 -2.80 -15.15 -3.05
CA SER A 18 -2.89 -16.59 -3.28
C SER A 18 -4.30 -17.14 -3.01
N ARG A 19 -4.92 -16.72 -1.90
CA ARG A 19 -6.30 -17.10 -1.57
C ARG A 19 -7.32 -16.55 -2.57
N ARG A 20 -7.11 -15.31 -3.06
CA ARG A 20 -8.02 -14.68 -4.02
C ARG A 20 -7.92 -15.33 -5.40
N LYS A 21 -6.71 -15.66 -5.86
CA LYS A 21 -6.47 -16.41 -7.11
C LYS A 21 -7.13 -17.79 -7.11
N THR A 22 -7.21 -18.42 -5.95
CA THR A 22 -7.89 -19.72 -5.76
C THR A 22 -9.37 -19.58 -5.40
N HIS A 23 -9.94 -18.37 -5.51
CA HIS A 23 -11.33 -18.05 -5.19
C HIS A 23 -11.77 -18.44 -3.76
N LYS A 24 -10.82 -18.56 -2.81
CA LYS A 24 -11.09 -18.88 -1.40
C LYS A 24 -11.52 -17.68 -0.56
N ILE A 25 -11.39 -16.47 -1.10
CA ILE A 25 -11.84 -15.22 -0.51
C ILE A 25 -12.39 -14.32 -1.62
N SER A 26 -13.25 -13.38 -1.25
CA SER A 26 -13.68 -12.27 -2.10
C SER A 26 -12.56 -11.26 -2.34
N ASP A 27 -12.79 -10.34 -3.28
CA ASP A 27 -11.96 -9.13 -3.40
C ASP A 27 -11.81 -8.46 -2.02
N THR A 28 -10.60 -7.99 -1.73
CA THR A 28 -10.22 -7.48 -0.41
C THR A 28 -9.38 -6.22 -0.58
N VAL A 29 -9.63 -5.19 0.23
CA VAL A 29 -8.78 -3.99 0.31
C VAL A 29 -8.19 -3.95 1.71
N LEU A 30 -6.86 -3.84 1.80
CA LEU A 30 -6.19 -3.53 3.06
C LEU A 30 -6.03 -2.03 3.19
N SER A 31 -6.20 -1.54 4.41
CA SER A 31 -6.15 -0.13 4.76
C SER A 31 -5.32 0.06 6.02
N LEU A 32 -4.18 0.71 5.87
CA LEU A 32 -3.11 0.78 6.87
C LEU A 32 -2.23 2.01 6.65
N GLN A 33 -1.29 2.22 7.57
CA GLN A 33 -0.12 3.05 7.37
C GLN A 33 1.15 2.28 7.75
N HIS A 34 2.31 2.80 7.36
CA HIS A 34 3.60 2.20 7.69
C HIS A 34 4.40 3.09 8.65
N PRO A 35 5.30 2.50 9.46
CA PRO A 35 6.42 3.27 10.01
C PRO A 35 7.27 3.84 8.87
N PRO A 36 8.16 4.81 9.15
CA PRO A 36 9.04 5.40 8.13
C PRO A 36 9.75 4.30 7.31
N THR A 37 9.43 4.23 6.03
CA THR A 37 9.86 3.15 5.15
C THR A 37 10.09 3.67 3.74
N TYR A 38 11.28 3.44 3.20
CA TYR A 38 11.57 3.60 1.79
C TYR A 38 11.42 2.26 1.08
N THR A 39 10.81 2.28 -0.11
CA THR A 39 10.77 1.10 -0.98
C THR A 39 11.37 1.43 -2.33
N LEU A 40 12.14 0.50 -2.89
CA LEU A 40 12.70 0.58 -4.24
C LEU A 40 11.97 -0.42 -5.15
N GLY A 41 11.36 0.08 -6.22
CA GLY A 41 10.67 -0.73 -7.22
C GLY A 41 11.61 -1.31 -8.28
N LYS A 42 11.02 -2.01 -9.27
CA LYS A 42 11.76 -2.72 -10.33
C LYS A 42 12.63 -1.83 -11.22
N ARG A 43 12.32 -0.54 -11.35
CA ARG A 43 13.04 0.37 -12.25
C ARG A 43 14.41 0.83 -11.73
N ARG A 44 14.86 0.28 -10.59
CA ARG A 44 16.23 0.37 -10.02
C ARG A 44 17.04 1.56 -10.53
N THR A 45 16.70 2.72 -10.00
CA THR A 45 17.54 3.92 -10.05
C THR A 45 18.21 4.05 -8.70
N ASP A 46 19.25 3.25 -8.48
CA ASP A 46 20.03 3.22 -7.24
C ASP A 46 20.59 4.62 -6.88
N HIS A 47 20.79 5.45 -7.91
CA HIS A 47 21.21 6.85 -7.84
C HIS A 47 20.15 7.81 -7.28
N ASN A 48 18.88 7.39 -7.16
CA ASN A 48 17.78 8.22 -6.64
C ASN A 48 17.67 8.14 -5.12
N LEU A 49 18.44 7.26 -4.47
CA LEU A 49 18.58 7.30 -3.02
C LEU A 49 19.53 8.46 -2.67
N LEU A 50 18.95 9.63 -2.39
CA LEU A 50 19.68 10.86 -2.07
C LEU A 50 20.41 10.81 -0.70
N VAL A 51 20.16 9.76 0.09
CA VAL A 51 20.62 9.62 1.46
C VAL A 51 21.23 8.22 1.66
N PRO A 52 22.46 8.08 2.16
CA PRO A 52 23.06 6.78 2.45
C PRO A 52 22.17 5.90 3.36
N GLU A 53 22.21 4.58 3.17
CA GLU A 53 21.44 3.64 4.01
C GLU A 53 21.75 3.75 5.51
N SER A 54 22.99 4.14 5.87
CA SER A 54 23.40 4.41 7.25
C SER A 54 22.55 5.52 7.90
N ASP A 55 22.18 6.52 7.12
CA ASP A 55 21.53 7.73 7.60
C ASP A 55 20.03 7.50 7.72
N LEU A 56 19.45 6.62 6.88
CA LEU A 56 18.08 6.14 7.00
C LEU A 56 17.82 5.48 8.38
N LYS A 57 18.77 4.67 8.86
CA LYS A 57 18.66 4.06 10.19
C LYS A 57 18.63 5.09 11.30
N THR A 58 19.34 6.21 11.12
CA THR A 58 19.42 7.28 12.12
C THR A 58 18.10 8.03 12.26
N ILE A 59 17.30 8.12 11.20
CA ILE A 59 15.94 8.68 11.22
C ILE A 59 14.85 7.62 11.51
N GLY A 60 15.26 6.40 11.86
CA GLY A 60 14.34 5.29 12.13
C GLY A 60 13.59 4.76 10.91
N ALA A 61 14.13 4.97 9.70
CA ALA A 61 13.53 4.51 8.46
C ALA A 61 14.15 3.20 7.96
N GLU A 62 13.30 2.29 7.48
CA GLU A 62 13.72 1.04 6.82
C GLU A 62 13.81 1.22 5.29
N LEU A 63 14.65 0.42 4.63
CA LEU A 63 14.75 0.37 3.17
C LEU A 63 14.44 -1.05 2.68
N HIS A 64 13.46 -1.18 1.79
CA HIS A 64 13.05 -2.47 1.22
C HIS A 64 13.09 -2.49 -0.30
N TYR A 65 13.64 -3.55 -0.87
CA TYR A 65 13.59 -3.81 -2.32
C TYR A 65 12.36 -4.62 -2.68
N THR A 66 11.62 -4.19 -3.70
CA THR A 66 10.26 -4.67 -3.94
C THR A 66 10.01 -4.91 -5.42
N GLN A 67 9.00 -5.74 -5.72
CA GLN A 67 8.65 -6.10 -7.09
C GLN A 67 7.61 -5.16 -7.73
N ARG A 68 7.25 -4.07 -7.06
CA ARG A 68 6.30 -3.08 -7.59
C ARG A 68 6.90 -2.32 -8.78
N GLY A 69 6.02 -1.77 -9.61
CA GLY A 69 6.41 -0.80 -10.63
C GLY A 69 6.90 0.52 -10.00
N GLY A 70 7.55 1.34 -10.82
CA GLY A 70 8.11 2.62 -10.40
C GLY A 70 9.50 2.51 -9.75
N GLU A 71 9.97 3.64 -9.26
CA GLU A 71 11.32 3.85 -8.69
C GLU A 71 11.26 3.80 -7.16
N ILE A 72 11.98 4.68 -6.46
CA ILE A 72 11.93 4.84 -5.00
C ILE A 72 10.64 5.56 -4.57
N THR A 73 10.10 5.21 -3.41
CA THR A 73 9.05 5.99 -2.73
C THR A 73 9.17 5.87 -1.22
N PHE A 74 8.56 6.80 -0.51
CA PHE A 74 8.49 6.85 0.95
C PHE A 74 7.09 6.53 1.46
N HIS A 75 7.05 5.81 2.58
CA HIS A 75 5.88 5.52 3.37
C HIS A 75 6.10 5.94 4.83
N GLY A 76 5.08 6.47 5.49
CA GLY A 76 5.22 6.86 6.89
C GLY A 76 3.91 7.19 7.61
N PRO A 77 4.00 7.59 8.89
CA PRO A 77 2.84 7.97 9.68
C PRO A 77 2.02 9.08 9.04
N HIS A 78 0.69 9.03 9.20
CA HIS A 78 -0.30 9.95 8.61
C HIS A 78 -0.43 9.85 7.08
N GLN A 79 0.22 8.87 6.45
CA GLN A 79 -0.01 8.55 5.04
C GLN A 79 -0.93 7.33 4.96
N ALA A 80 -2.18 7.58 4.56
CA ALA A 80 -3.13 6.50 4.34
C ALA A 80 -2.73 5.66 3.11
N ILE A 81 -2.60 4.36 3.28
CA ILE A 81 -2.23 3.40 2.23
C ILE A 81 -3.37 2.41 2.02
N LEU A 82 -3.72 2.18 0.76
CA LEU A 82 -4.63 1.13 0.34
C LEU A 82 -3.90 0.09 -0.52
N TYR A 83 -4.03 -1.19 -0.16
CA TYR A 83 -3.62 -2.31 -1.01
C TYR A 83 -4.86 -3.06 -1.51
N PRO A 84 -5.34 -2.77 -2.73
CA PRO A 84 -6.44 -3.51 -3.33
C PRO A 84 -5.97 -4.87 -3.87
N ILE A 85 -6.48 -5.96 -3.29
CA ILE A 85 -6.33 -7.34 -3.77
C ILE A 85 -7.62 -7.72 -4.51
N ILE A 86 -7.67 -7.37 -5.80
CA ILE A 86 -8.86 -7.54 -6.64
C ILE A 86 -8.55 -8.30 -7.93
N SER A 87 -9.53 -9.03 -8.47
CA SER A 87 -9.43 -9.61 -9.82
C SER A 87 -9.83 -8.58 -10.88
N LEU A 88 -8.84 -8.02 -11.59
CA LEU A 88 -9.11 -7.10 -12.71
C LEU A 88 -9.91 -7.76 -13.84
N ARG A 89 -9.78 -9.08 -14.02
CA ARG A 89 -10.55 -9.84 -15.01
C ARG A 89 -12.04 -9.85 -14.68
N ASP A 90 -12.37 -10.03 -13.41
CA ASP A 90 -13.76 -10.18 -12.95
C ASP A 90 -14.51 -8.84 -13.07
N ILE A 91 -13.80 -7.71 -12.93
CA ILE A 91 -14.34 -6.36 -13.14
C ILE A 91 -14.22 -5.85 -14.58
N GLY A 92 -13.93 -6.73 -15.56
CA GLY A 92 -13.89 -6.38 -16.98
C GLY A 92 -12.66 -5.56 -17.42
N LEU A 93 -11.69 -5.34 -16.54
CA LEU A 93 -10.42 -4.67 -16.81
C LEU A 93 -9.30 -5.69 -17.16
N GLY A 94 -9.63 -6.91 -17.57
CA GLY A 94 -8.62 -7.96 -17.83
C GLY A 94 -7.88 -7.83 -19.16
N SER A 95 -8.49 -7.21 -20.17
CA SER A 95 -8.03 -7.24 -21.57
C SER A 95 -7.23 -6.00 -22.02
N CYS A 96 -7.20 -4.94 -21.22
CA CYS A 96 -6.46 -3.71 -21.51
C CYS A 96 -5.26 -3.49 -20.57
N TRP A 97 -5.07 -4.36 -19.58
CA TRP A 97 -4.23 -4.11 -18.40
C TRP A 97 -3.10 -5.13 -18.32
N GLY A 98 -2.24 -5.13 -19.34
CA GLY A 98 -0.98 -5.87 -19.32
C GLY A 98 -0.05 -5.30 -18.25
N SER A 99 0.14 -6.04 -17.16
CA SER A 99 1.34 -6.07 -16.33
C SER A 99 2.02 -4.75 -15.98
N SER A 100 1.30 -3.70 -15.56
CA SER A 100 1.84 -2.59 -14.75
C SER A 100 0.76 -1.54 -14.50
N ILE A 101 0.13 -1.58 -13.32
CA ILE A 101 -0.30 -0.30 -12.73
C ILE A 101 0.99 0.36 -12.24
N LEU A 102 1.52 1.23 -13.10
CA LEU A 102 2.43 2.28 -12.69
C LEU A 102 1.51 3.37 -12.11
N TRP A 103 1.36 3.42 -10.79
CA TRP A 103 0.97 4.68 -10.17
C TRP A 103 2.23 5.55 -10.25
N PRO A 104 2.29 6.61 -11.07
CA PRO A 104 3.47 7.45 -11.08
C PRO A 104 3.62 8.04 -9.66
N CYS A 105 4.66 7.63 -8.96
CA CYS A 105 5.15 8.39 -7.82
C CYS A 105 5.91 9.57 -8.39
N GLY A 106 5.29 10.75 -8.33
CA GLY A 106 5.91 12.00 -8.75
C GLY A 106 6.04 12.15 -10.26
N ILE A 107 5.79 13.36 -10.74
CA ILE A 107 6.50 13.87 -11.92
C ILE A 107 7.88 14.23 -11.37
N ALA A 108 8.97 13.72 -11.96
CA ALA A 108 10.33 13.81 -11.39
C ALA A 108 10.77 15.25 -11.05
N ASP A 109 10.11 16.22 -11.67
CA ASP A 109 10.31 17.64 -11.65
C ASP A 109 9.25 18.41 -10.84
N LYS A 110 8.46 17.72 -10.00
CA LYS A 110 7.48 18.34 -9.08
C LYS A 110 7.61 17.85 -7.65
N GLU A 111 7.43 18.78 -6.71
CA GLU A 111 7.41 18.47 -5.28
C GLU A 111 6.19 17.64 -4.88
N VAL A 112 6.34 16.86 -3.81
CA VAL A 112 5.24 16.11 -3.18
C VAL A 112 4.58 16.99 -2.11
N THR A 113 3.25 17.02 -2.11
CA THR A 113 2.46 17.72 -1.09
C THR A 113 1.53 16.77 -0.33
N SER A 114 0.78 17.30 0.63
CA SER A 114 -0.19 16.57 1.44
C SER A 114 -1.46 17.40 1.60
N LEU A 115 -2.59 16.75 1.87
CA LEU A 115 -3.84 17.47 2.15
C LEU A 115 -3.67 18.51 3.26
N ARG A 116 -2.86 18.21 4.29
CA ARG A 116 -2.57 19.14 5.38
C ARG A 116 -1.81 20.39 4.92
N ARG A 117 -1.00 20.32 3.86
CA ARG A 117 -0.26 21.46 3.31
C ARG A 117 -1.10 22.30 2.35
N GLU A 118 -1.97 21.64 1.58
CA GLU A 118 -2.77 22.29 0.54
C GLU A 118 -4.13 22.80 1.03
N THR A 119 -4.53 22.45 2.25
CA THR A 119 -5.83 22.83 2.81
C THR A 119 -5.63 23.50 4.16
N ASP A 120 -6.35 24.60 4.39
CA ASP A 120 -6.46 25.23 5.71
C ASP A 120 -7.49 24.51 6.61
N LEU A 121 -7.89 23.30 6.23
CA LEU A 121 -8.93 22.54 6.90
C LEU A 121 -8.34 21.70 8.02
N VAL A 122 -9.09 21.60 9.12
CA VAL A 122 -8.86 20.55 10.11
C VAL A 122 -9.23 19.22 9.45
N LEU A 123 -8.23 18.39 9.19
CA LEU A 123 -8.45 17.07 8.62
C LEU A 123 -9.20 16.18 9.63
N PRO A 124 -10.09 15.30 9.14
CA PRO A 124 -10.76 14.33 10.00
C PRO A 124 -9.76 13.30 10.54
N THR A 125 -10.21 12.46 11.48
CA THR A 125 -9.35 11.42 12.08
C THR A 125 -8.88 10.41 11.03
N GLU A 126 -7.78 9.71 11.32
CA GLU A 126 -7.21 8.72 10.38
C GLU A 126 -8.25 7.67 10.00
N GLU A 127 -9.06 7.19 10.95
CA GLU A 127 -10.12 6.22 10.72
C GLU A 127 -11.12 6.72 9.67
N VAL A 128 -11.58 7.97 9.81
CA VAL A 128 -12.52 8.58 8.87
C VAL A 128 -11.87 8.77 7.49
N ILE A 129 -10.59 9.14 7.42
CA ILE A 129 -9.87 9.23 6.14
C ILE A 129 -9.83 7.87 5.45
N HIS A 130 -9.47 6.82 6.20
CA HIS A 130 -9.41 5.45 5.68
C HIS A 130 -10.79 4.96 5.20
N GLU A 131 -11.86 5.23 5.96
CA GLU A 131 -13.23 4.91 5.57
C GLU A 131 -13.67 5.63 4.30
N GLN A 132 -13.37 6.92 4.18
CA GLN A 132 -13.70 7.72 3.00
C GLN A 132 -12.92 7.25 1.77
N LEU A 133 -11.64 6.89 1.92
CA LEU A 133 -10.83 6.36 0.84
C LEU A 133 -11.39 5.03 0.31
N ILE A 134 -11.75 4.11 1.20
CA ILE A 134 -12.36 2.83 0.83
C ILE A 134 -13.72 3.05 0.18
N SER A 135 -14.55 3.94 0.72
CA SER A 135 -15.87 4.27 0.15
C SER A 135 -15.74 4.88 -1.24
N CYS A 136 -14.76 5.77 -1.45
CA CYS A 136 -14.46 6.33 -2.76
C CYS A 136 -13.98 5.25 -3.73
N PHE A 137 -13.06 4.38 -3.30
CA PHE A 137 -12.59 3.26 -4.10
C PHE A 137 -13.75 2.34 -4.51
N ALA A 138 -14.57 1.92 -3.54
CA ALA A 138 -15.72 1.05 -3.78
C ALA A 138 -16.66 1.63 -4.83
N ARG A 139 -17.02 2.91 -4.68
CA ARG A 139 -17.86 3.63 -5.65
C ARG A 139 -17.23 3.72 -7.04
N LEU A 140 -15.93 4.01 -7.12
CA LEU A 140 -15.22 4.13 -8.42
C LEU A 140 -15.14 2.81 -9.18
N PHE A 141 -15.01 1.69 -8.46
CA PHE A 141 -14.89 0.36 -9.04
C PHE A 141 -16.22 -0.42 -9.06
N GLY A 142 -17.33 0.20 -8.65
CA GLY A 142 -18.67 -0.40 -8.70
C GLY A 142 -18.95 -1.49 -7.65
N PHE A 143 -18.21 -1.49 -6.54
CA PHE A 143 -18.49 -2.39 -5.41
C PHE A 143 -19.66 -1.84 -4.57
N SER A 144 -20.71 -2.63 -4.39
CA SER A 144 -21.92 -2.28 -3.63
C SER A 144 -21.91 -2.76 -2.18
N ASP A 145 -21.32 -3.93 -1.94
CA ASP A 145 -21.41 -4.64 -0.65
C ASP A 145 -20.04 -4.67 0.04
N LEU A 146 -19.85 -3.75 0.99
CA LEU A 146 -18.62 -3.65 1.78
C LEU A 146 -18.78 -4.40 3.11
N ILE A 147 -17.85 -5.33 3.36
CA ILE A 147 -17.75 -6.05 4.63
C ILE A 147 -16.48 -5.59 5.34
N TRP A 148 -16.66 -4.86 6.43
CA TRP A 148 -15.56 -4.37 7.27
C TRP A 148 -15.05 -5.47 8.19
N LYS A 149 -13.73 -5.60 8.31
CA LYS A 149 -13.06 -6.55 9.20
C LYS A 149 -11.96 -5.82 9.94
N GLU A 150 -12.10 -5.74 11.25
CA GLU A 150 -11.17 -5.00 12.11
C GLU A 150 -9.90 -5.81 12.41
N ASP A 151 -9.99 -7.14 12.36
CA ASP A 151 -8.89 -8.05 12.72
C ASP A 151 -8.62 -9.09 11.61
N ALA A 152 -7.70 -8.77 10.70
CA ALA A 152 -6.94 -9.84 10.07
C ALA A 152 -5.80 -10.18 11.03
N PRO A 153 -5.70 -11.40 11.60
CA PRO A 153 -4.55 -11.77 12.40
C PRO A 153 -3.30 -11.62 11.51
N ILE A 154 -2.54 -10.56 11.78
CA ILE A 154 -1.18 -10.39 11.31
C ILE A 154 -0.43 -11.46 12.10
N LEU A 155 -0.10 -12.56 11.41
CA LEU A 155 0.35 -13.84 11.97
C LEU A 155 1.20 -13.67 13.25
N PRO A 156 1.00 -14.50 14.30
CA PRO A 156 2.06 -14.70 15.28
C PRO A 156 3.27 -15.35 14.57
N ASP A 157 4.46 -14.88 14.91
CA ASP A 157 5.73 -15.51 14.53
C ASP A 157 5.85 -16.86 15.25
N ASN A 158 5.26 -17.90 14.67
CA ASN A 158 5.52 -19.26 15.11
C ASN A 158 6.12 -20.00 13.92
N GLY A 159 7.44 -20.12 13.92
CA GLY A 159 8.14 -21.08 13.10
C GLY A 159 7.55 -22.47 13.36
N GLU A 160 6.83 -23.01 12.38
CA GLU A 160 6.55 -24.44 12.33
C GLU A 160 7.76 -25.12 11.69
N ALA A 161 8.69 -25.51 12.56
CA ALA A 161 9.40 -26.76 12.39
C ALA A 161 8.42 -27.88 12.76
N GLU A 162 8.00 -28.65 11.76
CA GLU A 162 8.01 -30.13 11.72
C GLU A 162 7.61 -30.63 10.32
#